data_AF-A0A026WHT8-F1
#
_entry.id   AF-A0A026WHT8-F1
#
_cell.length_a   1.000
_cell.length_b   1.000
_cell.length_c   1.000
_cell.angle_alpha   90.00
_cell.angle_beta   90.00
_cell.angle_gamma   90.00
#
_symmetry.space_group_name_H-M   'P 1'
#
loop_
_entity.id
_entity.type
_entity.pdbx_description
1 polymer ?
#
loop_
_entity_poly.entity_id
_entity_poly.type
_entity_poly.pdbx_seq_one_letter_code
_entity_poly.pdbx_strand_id
1 'polypeptide(L)'
;MAQAVLAARLSRNPYSQVGACIVNNIMKIVGIGYNGMPRERDDYKFYWHIPRGTSTFFDCIVVPYAEINALRSRNSTDVADCTIYVTLFPCNNCAKKIIEIY
;
A
#
# COMPACT_ATOMS: atom_id res chain seq x y z
N MET A 1 -14.47 -2.29 1.72
CA MET A 1 -13.53 -3.44 1.77
C MET A 1 -13.25 -4.08 0.40
N ALA A 2 -14.25 -4.44 -0.42
CA ALA A 2 -14.03 -5.12 -1.70
C ALA A 2 -13.06 -4.40 -2.66
N GLN A 3 -13.08 -3.06 -2.68
CA GLN A 3 -12.14 -2.26 -3.48
C GLN A 3 -10.67 -2.46 -3.06
N ALA A 4 -10.38 -2.57 -1.77
CA ALA A 4 -9.03 -2.87 -1.28
C ALA A 4 -8.59 -4.29 -1.70
N VAL A 5 -9.51 -5.27 -1.67
CA VAL A 5 -9.24 -6.64 -2.14
C VAL A 5 -8.97 -6.66 -3.64
N LEU A 6 -9.72 -5.88 -4.43
CA LEU A 6 -9.49 -5.74 -5.86
C LEU A 6 -8.15 -5.06 -6.16
N ALA A 7 -7.80 -4.00 -5.43
CA ALA A 7 -6.51 -3.32 -5.56
C ALA A 7 -5.34 -4.28 -5.27
N ALA A 8 -5.47 -5.15 -4.27
CA ALA A 8 -4.45 -6.16 -3.95
C ALA A 8 -4.10 -7.05 -5.16
N ARG A 9 -5.06 -7.33 -6.06
CA ARG A 9 -4.83 -8.13 -7.28
C ARG A 9 -3.89 -7.47 -8.29
N LEU A 10 -3.64 -6.17 -8.16
CA LEU A 10 -2.66 -5.44 -8.97
C LEU A 10 -1.22 -5.65 -8.45
N SER A 11 -1.06 -6.15 -7.23
CA SER A 11 0.26 -6.50 -6.69
C SER A 11 0.87 -7.65 -7.46
N ARG A 12 2.13 -7.46 -7.85
CA ARG A 12 2.97 -8.49 -8.49
C ARG A 12 3.87 -9.20 -7.47
N ASN A 13 3.73 -8.93 -6.17
CA ASN A 13 4.44 -9.65 -5.12
C ASN A 13 3.91 -11.09 -5.06
N PRO A 14 4.74 -12.13 -5.27
CA PRO A 14 4.27 -13.53 -5.24
C PRO A 14 3.95 -14.03 -3.83
N TYR A 15 4.45 -13.37 -2.77
CA TYR A 15 4.35 -13.84 -1.39
C TYR A 15 3.20 -13.22 -0.58
N SER A 16 2.83 -11.99 -0.89
CA SER A 16 1.77 -11.26 -0.17
C SER A 16 1.17 -10.19 -1.06
N GLN A 17 -0.15 -10.23 -1.26
CA GLN A 17 -0.89 -9.22 -2.00
C GLN A 17 -1.73 -8.41 -1.01
N VAL A 18 -1.33 -7.16 -0.79
CA VAL A 18 -1.99 -6.23 0.13
C VAL A 18 -2.53 -5.07 -0.69
N GLY A 19 -3.78 -4.72 -0.45
CA GLY A 19 -4.44 -3.54 -0.98
C GLY A 19 -5.02 -2.65 0.12
N ALA A 20 -5.18 -1.37 -0.23
CA ALA A 20 -5.70 -0.30 0.61
C ALA A 20 -6.63 0.62 -0.20
N CYS A 21 -7.67 1.14 0.43
CA CYS A 21 -8.63 2.07 -0.16
C CYS A 21 -8.99 3.15 0.86
N ILE A 22 -8.77 4.42 0.52
CA ILE A 22 -9.09 5.58 1.36
C ILE A 22 -10.40 6.19 0.86
N VAL A 23 -11.32 6.43 1.79
CA VAL A 23 -12.66 6.96 1.52
C VAL A 23 -12.90 8.15 2.44
N ASN A 24 -13.45 9.25 1.91
CA ASN A 24 -13.79 10.42 2.71
C ASN A 24 -15.17 10.29 3.39
N ASN A 25 -15.54 11.30 4.19
CA ASN A 25 -16.81 11.36 4.93
C ASN A 25 -18.09 11.31 4.07
N ILE A 26 -18.00 11.67 2.78
CA ILE A 26 -19.11 11.55 1.81
C ILE A 26 -19.03 10.25 0.98
N MET A 27 -18.31 9.24 1.47
CA MET A 27 -18.18 7.92 0.86
C MET A 27 -17.55 7.91 -0.54
N LYS A 28 -16.78 8.95 -0.90
CA LYS A 28 -16.01 8.99 -2.15
C LYS A 28 -14.63 8.40 -1.94
N ILE A 29 -14.21 7.57 -2.88
CA ILE A 29 -12.84 7.04 -2.91
C ILE A 29 -11.90 8.19 -3.27
N VAL A 30 -10.95 8.46 -2.38
CA VAL A 30 -9.95 9.52 -2.56
C VAL A 30 -8.55 8.96 -2.79
N GLY A 31 -8.30 7.67 -2.51
CA GLY A 31 -7.02 7.01 -2.79
C GLY A 31 -7.13 5.49 -2.86
N ILE A 32 -6.33 4.85 -3.71
CA ILE A 32 -6.25 3.40 -3.88
C ILE A 32 -4.78 2.99 -3.95
N GLY A 33 -4.41 1.98 -3.18
CA GLY A 33 -3.03 1.48 -3.16
C GLY A 33 -2.94 -0.03 -3.08
N TYR A 34 -1.81 -0.56 -3.52
CA TYR A 34 -1.42 -1.95 -3.37
C TYR A 34 0.08 -2.03 -3.11
N ASN A 35 0.54 -3.10 -2.48
CA ASN A 35 1.97 -3.26 -2.22
C ASN A 35 2.70 -3.61 -3.52
N GLY A 36 3.74 -2.84 -3.83
CA GLY A 36 4.45 -3.01 -5.10
C GLY A 36 5.12 -1.75 -5.59
N MET A 37 6.16 -1.94 -6.41
CA MET A 37 6.86 -0.85 -7.09
C MET A 37 6.00 -0.21 -8.19
N PRO A 38 6.26 1.07 -8.51
CA PRO A 38 5.64 1.75 -9.65
C PRO A 38 5.80 0.95 -10.95
N ARG A 39 4.79 1.04 -11.81
CA ARG A 39 4.66 0.21 -13.03
C ARG A 39 5.82 0.37 -14.02
N GLU A 40 6.53 1.50 -13.98
CA GLU A 40 7.60 1.86 -14.91
C GLU A 40 8.94 1.18 -14.59
N ARG A 41 9.04 0.46 -13.48
CA ARG A 41 10.24 -0.30 -13.09
C ARG A 41 10.05 -1.78 -13.45
N ASP A 42 10.71 -2.23 -14.51
CA ASP A 42 10.63 -3.62 -15.03
C ASP A 42 11.60 -4.59 -14.30
N ASP A 43 12.28 -4.11 -13.26
CA ASP A 43 13.21 -4.85 -12.41
C ASP A 43 12.52 -5.74 -11.35
N TYR A 44 11.21 -5.95 -11.48
CA TYR A 44 10.38 -6.75 -10.57
C TYR A 44 10.97 -8.14 -10.30
N LYS A 45 11.51 -8.82 -11.33
CA LYS A 45 12.12 -10.15 -11.16
C LYS A 45 13.33 -10.13 -10.23
N PHE A 46 14.12 -9.05 -10.23
CA PHE A 46 15.37 -8.98 -9.49
C PHE A 46 15.15 -8.97 -7.96
N TYR A 47 14.03 -8.40 -7.50
CA TYR A 47 13.77 -8.22 -6.06
C TYR A 47 13.03 -9.38 -5.38
N TRP A 48 12.19 -10.14 -6.10
CA TRP A 48 11.40 -11.22 -5.48
C TRP A 48 12.15 -12.55 -5.34
N HIS A 49 13.37 -12.65 -5.89
CA HIS A 49 14.24 -13.82 -5.74
C HIS A 49 15.04 -13.83 -4.43
N ILE A 50 14.84 -12.86 -3.54
CA ILE A 50 15.47 -12.86 -2.22
C ILE A 50 14.70 -13.85 -1.32
N PRO A 51 15.36 -14.91 -0.79
CA PRO A 51 14.70 -15.88 0.10
C PRO A 51 14.11 -15.21 1.34
N ARG A 52 12.92 -15.65 1.78
CA ARG A 52 12.35 -15.22 3.07
C ARG A 52 13.36 -15.48 4.19
N GLY A 53 13.73 -14.42 4.91
CA GLY A 53 14.60 -14.49 6.09
C GLY A 53 16.08 -14.14 5.88
N THR A 54 16.53 -13.88 4.64
CA THR A 54 17.89 -13.40 4.38
C THR A 54 18.01 -11.86 4.34
N SER A 55 16.90 -11.14 4.21
CA SER A 55 16.83 -9.68 4.12
C SER A 55 15.97 -9.10 5.25
N THR A 56 16.54 -8.97 6.45
CA THR A 56 15.87 -8.30 7.59
C THR A 56 15.64 -6.78 7.39
N PHE A 57 16.10 -6.20 6.28
CA PHE A 57 15.99 -4.77 5.98
C PHE A 57 15.54 -4.45 4.54
N PHE A 58 15.95 -5.24 3.54
CA PHE A 58 15.71 -4.92 2.14
C PHE A 58 14.25 -5.08 1.69
N ASP A 59 13.54 -6.11 2.16
CA ASP A 59 12.15 -6.37 1.77
C ASP A 59 11.20 -5.24 2.23
N CYS A 60 11.50 -4.60 3.36
CA CYS A 60 10.74 -3.48 3.90
C CYS A 60 11.07 -2.12 3.25
N ILE A 61 12.27 -1.97 2.67
CA ILE A 61 12.75 -0.70 2.10
C ILE A 61 12.38 -0.58 0.64
N VAL A 62 12.37 -1.69 -0.09
CA VAL A 62 12.26 -1.65 -1.55
C VAL A 62 10.82 -1.65 -2.03
N VAL A 63 9.93 -2.35 -1.32
CA VAL A 63 8.54 -2.54 -1.76
C VAL A 63 7.66 -1.53 -1.01
N PRO A 64 7.05 -0.56 -1.71
CA PRO A 64 6.09 0.33 -1.09
C PRO A 64 4.90 -0.47 -0.54
N TYR A 65 4.49 -0.15 0.68
CA TYR A 65 3.30 -0.69 1.32
C TYR A 65 2.02 -0.15 0.67
N ALA A 66 0.94 -0.93 0.73
CA ALA A 66 -0.33 -0.58 0.09
C ALA A 66 -0.91 0.73 0.65
N GLU A 67 -0.80 0.92 1.96
CA GLU A 67 -1.27 2.09 2.70
C GLU A 67 -0.54 3.35 2.25
N ILE A 68 0.79 3.27 2.13
CA ILE A 68 1.65 4.38 1.67
C ILE A 68 1.33 4.72 0.23
N ASN A 69 1.15 3.72 -0.63
CA ASN A 69 0.76 3.95 -2.02
C ASN A 69 -0.62 4.60 -2.12
N ALA A 70 -1.60 4.20 -1.31
CA ALA A 70 -2.93 4.82 -1.29
C ALA A 70 -2.87 6.29 -0.84
N LEU A 71 -2.03 6.61 0.15
CA LEU A 71 -1.80 7.97 0.63
C LEU A 71 -1.06 8.84 -0.39
N ARG A 72 -0.20 8.24 -1.24
CA ARG A 72 0.52 8.96 -2.31
C ARG A 72 -0.34 9.21 -3.54
N SER A 73 -1.19 8.25 -3.91
CA SER A 73 -2.05 8.32 -5.09
C SER A 73 -3.38 9.03 -4.84
N ARG A 74 -3.46 9.84 -3.77
CA ARG A 74 -4.71 10.46 -3.36
C ARG A 74 -5.04 11.65 -4.24
N ASN A 75 -6.33 11.78 -4.58
CA ASN A 75 -6.86 12.89 -5.38
C ASN A 75 -7.27 14.10 -4.54
N SER A 76 -7.12 14.01 -3.21
CA SER A 76 -7.42 15.10 -2.28
C SER A 76 -6.13 15.63 -1.65
N THR A 77 -6.01 16.95 -1.53
CA THR A 77 -4.92 17.62 -0.80
C THR A 77 -4.95 17.33 0.69
N ASP A 78 -6.11 16.99 1.22
CA ASP A 78 -6.34 16.61 2.62
C ASP A 78 -6.98 15.21 2.74
N VAL A 79 -6.66 14.49 3.80
CA VAL A 79 -7.29 13.20 4.19
C VAL A 79 -7.79 13.23 5.64
N ALA A 80 -7.96 14.41 6.22
CA ALA A 80 -8.72 14.59 7.45
C ALA A 80 -10.10 13.90 7.33
N ASP A 81 -10.50 13.26 8.43
CA ASP A 81 -11.77 12.53 8.56
C ASP A 81 -12.02 11.46 7.48
N CYS A 82 -10.94 10.94 6.86
CA CYS A 82 -11.02 9.81 5.96
C CYS A 82 -10.91 8.48 6.70
N THR A 83 -11.54 7.44 6.14
CA THR A 83 -11.41 6.05 6.57
C THR A 83 -10.59 5.27 5.57
N ILE A 84 -9.58 4.53 6.05
CA ILE A 84 -8.80 3.60 5.22
C ILE A 84 -9.24 2.16 5.47
N TYR A 85 -9.56 1.45 4.39
CA TYR A 85 -9.84 0.02 4.38
C TYR A 85 -8.60 -0.72 3.86
N VAL A 86 -8.07 -1.64 4.67
CA VAL A 86 -6.85 -2.39 4.34
C VAL A 86 -7.09 -3.90 4.44
N THR A 87 -6.49 -4.64 3.52
CA THR A 87 -6.58 -6.12 3.49
C THR A 87 -5.72 -6.82 4.56
N LEU A 88 -4.72 -6.12 5.11
CA LEU A 88 -3.85 -6.57 6.18
C LEU A 88 -3.70 -5.43 7.20
N PHE A 89 -3.59 -5.76 8.49
CA PHE A 89 -3.40 -4.76 9.53
C PHE A 89 -2.11 -3.95 9.28
N PRO A 90 -2.11 -2.60 9.42
CA PRO A 90 -0.96 -1.78 9.08
C PRO A 90 0.26 -2.07 9.96
N CYS A 91 1.44 -2.09 9.35
CA CYS A 91 2.68 -2.17 10.12
C CYS A 91 2.98 -0.85 10.85
N ASN A 92 3.91 -0.86 11.81
CA ASN A 92 4.24 0.30 12.64
C ASN A 92 4.58 1.56 11.81
N ASN A 93 5.28 1.42 10.68
CA ASN A 93 5.65 2.55 9.84
C ASN A 93 4.46 3.09 9.03
N CYS A 94 3.59 2.21 8.53
CA CYS A 94 2.35 2.61 7.87
C CYS A 94 1.40 3.31 8.85
N ALA A 95 1.25 2.76 10.06
CA ALA A 95 0.44 3.37 11.12
C ALA A 95 0.94 4.77 11.47
N LYS A 96 2.26 4.95 11.68
CA LYS A 96 2.87 6.28 11.89
C LYS A 96 2.51 7.23 10.74
N LYS A 97 2.65 6.80 9.49
CA LYS A 97 2.34 7.66 8.34
C LYS A 97 0.86 8.02 8.22
N ILE A 98 -0.03 7.09 8.56
CA ILE A 98 -1.48 7.34 8.59
C ILE A 98 -1.80 8.39 9.66
N ILE A 99 -1.16 8.30 10.83
CA ILE A 99 -1.35 9.26 11.93
C ILE A 99 -0.73 10.62 11.62
N GLU A 100 0.46 10.68 11.02
CA GLU A 100 1.16 11.94 10.68
C GLU A 100 0.50 12.74 9.55
N ILE A 101 -0.26 12.08 8.68
CA ILE A 101 -0.97 12.75 7.58
C ILE A 101 -2.36 13.24 8.04
N TYR A 102 -2.81 12.81 9.21
CA TYR A 102 -3.91 13.45 9.92
C TYR A 102 -3.46 14.79 10.54
#